data_AF-A0A970PTC1-F1
#
_entry.id   AF-A0A970PTC1-F1
#
_cell.length_a   1.000
_cell.length_b   1.000
_cell.length_c   1.000
_cell.angle_alpha   90.00
_cell.angle_beta   90.00
_cell.angle_gamma   90.00
#
_symmetry.space_group_name_H-M   'P 1'
#
loop_
_entity.id
_entity.type
_entity.pdbx_description
1 polymer ?
#
loop_
_entity_poly.entity_id
_entity_poly.type
_entity_poly.pdbx_seq_one_letter_code
_entity_poly.pdbx_strand_id
1 'polypeptide(L)'
;DAAVEAFQAEGHRIVNAFTFGPALVMDDVLQPIPEKYSYNPSGREPRLAFGQMGPLTYALVLAEGRTEDSQGATIAELGQFMFDFGCSQAFNFDGGNSATMVYNDGYYQNRTRDNERAQSDMLYFATLVDPASWQK
;
A
#
# COMPACT_ATOMS: atom_id res chain seq x y z
N ASP A 1 9.83 3.12 22.15
CA ASP A 1 8.45 3.48 21.80
C ASP A 1 7.60 2.56 22.66
N ALA A 2 6.72 3.11 23.48
CA ALA A 2 5.98 2.35 24.49
C ALA A 2 5.13 1.23 23.86
N ALA A 3 4.60 1.41 22.64
CA ALA A 3 3.82 0.38 21.95
C ALA A 3 4.72 -0.77 21.47
N VAL A 4 5.90 -0.46 20.94
CA VAL A 4 6.88 -1.47 20.53
C VAL A 4 7.39 -2.27 21.72
N GLU A 5 7.68 -1.59 22.83
CA GLU A 5 8.15 -2.23 24.06
C GLU A 5 7.08 -3.14 24.66
N ALA A 6 5.81 -2.72 24.69
CA ALA A 6 4.69 -3.54 25.12
C ALA A 6 4.52 -4.79 24.23
N PHE A 7 4.54 -4.61 22.91
CA PHE A 7 4.42 -5.71 21.95
C PHE A 7 5.52 -6.77 22.15
N GLN A 8 6.76 -6.33 22.39
CA GLN A 8 7.88 -7.24 22.68
C GLN A 8 7.77 -7.90 24.06
N ALA A 9 7.28 -7.19 25.07
CA ALA A 9 7.07 -7.73 26.42
C ALA A 9 6.02 -8.84 26.47
N GLU A 10 5.04 -8.84 25.55
CA GLU A 10 4.08 -9.92 25.35
C GLU A 10 4.68 -11.17 24.67
N GLY A 11 5.99 -11.15 24.36
CA GLY A 11 6.70 -12.25 23.73
C GLY A 11 6.62 -12.24 22.20
N HIS A 12 6.04 -11.19 21.60
CA HIS A 12 6.07 -11.04 20.15
C HIS A 12 7.43 -10.58 19.64
N ARG A 13 7.77 -11.00 18.42
CA ARG A 13 9.00 -10.60 17.73
C ARG A 13 8.65 -9.83 16.47
N ILE A 14 9.19 -8.63 16.34
CA ILE A 14 9.14 -7.87 15.08
C ILE A 14 10.14 -8.53 14.11
N VAL A 15 9.63 -9.01 12.99
CA VAL A 15 10.45 -9.66 11.95
C VAL A 15 10.83 -8.67 10.85
N ASN A 16 9.87 -7.82 10.44
CA ASN A 16 10.05 -6.83 9.40
C ASN A 16 9.44 -5.50 9.86
N ALA A 17 10.03 -4.39 9.42
CA ALA A 17 9.48 -3.06 9.59
C ALA A 17 9.54 -2.33 8.24
N PHE A 18 8.43 -1.73 7.85
CA PHE A 18 8.31 -0.96 6.61
C PHE A 18 7.89 0.46 6.98
N THR A 19 8.66 1.45 6.54
CA THR A 19 8.46 2.85 6.92
C THR A 19 8.04 3.65 5.70
N PHE A 20 6.74 3.79 5.53
CA PHE A 20 6.13 4.57 4.46
C PHE A 20 5.08 5.51 5.04
N GLY A 21 4.43 6.30 4.18
CA GLY A 21 3.40 7.20 4.63
C GLY A 21 2.73 8.00 3.51
N PRO A 22 1.74 8.82 3.89
CA PRO A 22 1.22 8.94 5.26
C PRO A 22 0.36 7.73 5.65
N ALA A 23 0.04 7.61 6.95
CA ALA A 23 -1.03 6.74 7.39
C ALA A 23 -2.35 7.24 6.76
N LEU A 24 -3.15 6.30 6.27
CA LEU A 24 -4.42 6.54 5.61
C LEU A 24 -5.59 6.17 6.52
N VAL A 25 -5.48 5.03 7.20
CA VAL A 25 -6.44 4.56 8.21
C VAL A 25 -5.66 4.02 9.40
N MET A 26 -6.08 4.39 10.61
CA MET A 26 -5.54 3.87 11.86
C MET A 26 -6.70 3.58 12.81
N ASP A 27 -6.74 2.39 13.36
CA ASP A 27 -7.73 1.87 14.29
C ASP A 27 -9.16 2.14 13.81
N ASP A 28 -9.44 1.77 12.56
CA ASP A 28 -10.73 1.99 11.90
C ASP A 28 -11.11 3.47 11.74
N VAL A 29 -10.15 4.40 11.82
CA VAL A 29 -10.36 5.84 11.65
C VAL A 29 -9.58 6.35 10.44
N LEU A 30 -10.30 6.94 9.48
CA LEU A 30 -9.71 7.67 8.36
C LEU A 30 -8.84 8.82 8.87
N GLN A 31 -7.60 8.89 8.41
CA GLN A 31 -6.63 9.87 8.85
C GLN A 31 -6.64 11.11 7.95
N PRO A 32 -6.49 12.32 8.53
CA PRO A 32 -6.30 13.53 7.73
C PRO A 32 -4.93 13.49 7.05
N ILE A 33 -4.85 14.08 5.86
CA ILE A 33 -3.56 14.25 5.18
C ILE A 33 -2.75 15.32 5.93
N PRO A 34 -1.50 15.04 6.33
CA PRO A 34 -0.69 16.03 7.04
C PRO A 34 -0.53 17.32 6.22
N GLU A 35 -0.78 18.48 6.84
CA GLU A 35 -0.67 19.78 6.18
C GLU A 35 0.72 20.02 5.57
N LYS A 36 1.75 19.50 6.24
CA LYS A 36 3.15 19.51 5.79
C LYS A 36 3.54 18.10 5.39
N TYR A 37 3.19 17.72 4.17
CA TYR A 37 3.63 16.47 3.57
C TYR A 37 4.36 16.75 2.26
N SER A 38 5.58 16.24 2.14
CA SER A 38 6.35 16.29 0.90
C SER A 38 5.72 15.37 -0.16
N TYR A 39 6.16 15.42 -1.42
CA TYR A 39 5.76 14.45 -2.47
C TYR A 39 4.32 14.56 -2.99
N ASN A 40 3.86 15.80 -3.22
CA ASN A 40 2.62 16.13 -3.94
C ASN A 40 1.35 15.41 -3.41
N PRO A 41 0.97 15.58 -2.13
CA PRO A 41 -0.17 14.88 -1.53
C PRO A 41 -1.52 15.19 -2.20
N SER A 42 -1.69 16.41 -2.68
CA SER A 42 -2.92 16.91 -3.32
C SER A 42 -2.94 16.71 -4.83
N GLY A 43 -1.83 16.31 -5.44
CA GLY A 43 -1.77 16.02 -6.86
C GLY A 43 -2.36 14.65 -7.18
N ARG A 44 -2.96 14.55 -8.36
CA ARG A 44 -3.37 13.26 -8.91
C ARG A 44 -2.15 12.56 -9.49
N GLU A 45 -1.81 11.42 -8.92
CA GLU A 45 -0.61 10.68 -9.27
C GLU A 45 -0.93 9.17 -9.27
N PRO A 46 -0.09 8.34 -9.90
CA PRO A 46 -0.07 6.93 -9.59
C PRO A 46 0.17 6.73 -8.09
N ARG A 47 -0.64 5.90 -7.43
CA ARG A 47 -0.54 5.64 -5.99
C ARG A 47 -0.53 4.14 -5.72
N LEU A 48 0.11 3.77 -4.60
CA LEU A 48 0.10 2.42 -4.07
C LEU A 48 -0.22 2.50 -2.58
N ALA A 49 -1.12 1.64 -2.10
CA ALA A 49 -1.45 1.53 -0.69
C ALA A 49 -1.46 0.06 -0.26
N PHE A 50 -1.10 -0.14 1.00
CA PHE A 50 -1.23 -1.40 1.70
C PHE A 50 -2.14 -1.21 2.90
N GLY A 51 -3.09 -2.13 3.09
CA GLY A 51 -4.00 -2.11 4.21
C GLY A 51 -4.24 -3.49 4.79
N GLN A 52 -4.57 -3.53 6.07
CA GLN A 52 -5.07 -4.70 6.76
C GLN A 52 -6.57 -4.51 7.00
N MET A 53 -7.36 -5.52 6.60
CA MET A 53 -8.81 -5.55 6.80
C MET A 53 -9.20 -6.46 7.97
N GLY A 54 -8.30 -7.36 8.36
CA GLY A 54 -8.51 -8.29 9.47
C GLY A 54 -7.28 -9.18 9.70
N PRO A 55 -7.34 -10.16 10.63
CA PRO A 55 -6.25 -11.10 10.85
C PRO A 55 -5.87 -11.80 9.54
N LEU A 56 -4.60 -11.64 9.13
CA LEU A 56 -4.05 -12.22 7.89
C LEU A 56 -4.83 -11.90 6.61
N THR A 57 -5.62 -10.82 6.62
CA THR A 57 -6.41 -10.36 5.47
C THR A 57 -5.96 -8.96 5.10
N TYR A 58 -5.42 -8.81 3.89
CA TYR A 58 -4.76 -7.60 3.44
C TYR A 58 -5.32 -7.12 2.10
N ALA A 59 -5.33 -5.81 1.91
CA ALA A 59 -5.65 -5.16 0.65
C ALA A 59 -4.39 -4.48 0.09
N LEU A 60 -4.11 -4.73 -1.18
CA LEU A 60 -3.12 -3.99 -1.96
C LEU A 60 -3.87 -3.22 -3.03
N VAL A 61 -3.72 -1.90 -3.05
CA VAL A 61 -4.47 -1.03 -3.95
C VAL A 61 -3.50 -0.19 -4.75
N LEU A 62 -3.57 -0.31 -6.08
CA LEU A 62 -2.82 0.50 -7.01
C LEU A 62 -3.80 1.36 -7.82
N ALA A 63 -3.54 2.66 -7.85
CA ALA A 63 -4.19 3.59 -8.75
C ALA A 63 -3.20 3.94 -9.87
N GLU A 64 -3.52 3.57 -11.12
CA GLU A 64 -2.78 4.05 -12.28
C GLU A 64 -2.98 5.55 -12.46
N GLY A 65 -2.03 6.24 -13.06
CA GLY A 65 -2.14 7.66 -13.37
C GLY A 65 -1.15 8.09 -14.46
N ARG A 66 -1.29 9.33 -14.94
CA ARG A 66 -0.50 9.90 -16.05
C ARG A 66 -0.68 9.12 -17.37
N THR A 67 -1.85 8.52 -17.57
CA THR A 67 -2.26 7.86 -18.81
C THR A 67 -3.41 8.63 -19.47
N GLU A 68 -3.76 8.27 -20.70
CA GLU A 68 -4.93 8.85 -21.38
C GLU A 68 -6.22 8.51 -20.62
N ASP A 69 -6.30 7.30 -20.06
CA ASP A 69 -7.49 6.79 -19.37
C ASP A 69 -7.54 7.12 -17.86
N SER A 70 -6.39 7.45 -17.23
CA SER A 70 -6.34 7.77 -15.80
C SER A 70 -5.40 8.92 -15.48
N GLN A 71 -5.93 9.90 -14.74
CA GLN A 71 -5.15 11.00 -14.17
C GLN A 71 -4.49 10.63 -12.82
N GLY A 72 -4.76 9.46 -12.26
CA GLY A 72 -4.29 9.08 -10.92
C GLY A 72 -5.23 9.50 -9.80
N ALA A 73 -4.76 9.40 -8.57
CA ALA A 73 -5.48 9.73 -7.36
C ALA A 73 -4.66 10.66 -6.44
N THR A 74 -5.37 11.51 -5.72
CA THR A 74 -4.81 12.21 -4.55
C THR A 74 -4.65 11.25 -3.38
N ILE A 75 -3.81 11.59 -2.40
CA ILE A 75 -3.66 10.76 -1.19
C ILE A 75 -4.97 10.71 -0.39
N ALA A 76 -5.76 11.80 -0.39
CA ALA A 76 -7.05 11.85 0.26
C ALA A 76 -8.06 10.88 -0.37
N GLU A 77 -8.16 10.85 -1.71
CA GLU A 77 -9.01 9.89 -2.42
C GLU A 77 -8.58 8.45 -2.17
N LEU A 78 -7.27 8.18 -2.18
CA LEU A 78 -6.74 6.85 -1.85
C LEU A 78 -7.10 6.45 -0.42
N GLY A 79 -6.95 7.36 0.55
CA GLY A 79 -7.30 7.10 1.94
C GLY A 79 -8.78 6.82 2.13
N GLN A 80 -9.63 7.63 1.52
CA GLN A 80 -11.09 7.41 1.53
C GLN A 80 -11.44 6.06 0.91
N PHE A 81 -10.83 5.70 -0.22
CA PHE A 81 -11.05 4.39 -0.84
C PHE A 81 -10.65 3.25 0.09
N MET A 82 -9.46 3.31 0.71
CA MET A 82 -9.00 2.26 1.64
C MET A 82 -9.93 2.11 2.85
N PHE A 83 -10.45 3.22 3.38
CA PHE A 83 -11.41 3.24 4.47
C PHE A 83 -12.75 2.60 4.05
N ASP A 84 -13.33 3.05 2.93
CA ASP A 84 -14.60 2.52 2.41
C ASP A 84 -14.48 1.04 2.01
N PHE A 85 -13.28 0.61 1.58
CA PHE A 85 -12.98 -0.78 1.29
C PHE A 85 -12.93 -1.67 2.54
N GLY A 86 -12.85 -1.09 3.74
CA GLY A 86 -12.89 -1.80 5.02
C GLY A 86 -11.52 -2.10 5.62
N CYS A 87 -10.49 -1.31 5.31
CA CYS A 87 -9.21 -1.43 5.99
C CYS A 87 -9.30 -0.84 7.40
N SER A 88 -8.85 -1.57 8.42
CA SER A 88 -8.70 -1.06 9.79
C SER A 88 -7.37 -0.31 9.98
N GLN A 89 -6.32 -0.79 9.31
CA GLN A 89 -5.03 -0.12 9.17
C GLN A 89 -4.73 0.07 7.69
N ALA A 90 -4.28 1.25 7.26
CA ALA A 90 -3.77 1.45 5.91
C ALA A 90 -2.74 2.56 5.86
N PHE A 91 -1.77 2.44 4.96
CA PHE A 91 -0.78 3.49 4.70
C PHE A 91 -0.37 3.52 3.23
N ASN A 92 0.02 4.71 2.77
CA ASN A 92 0.48 4.93 1.41
C ASN A 92 1.93 4.46 1.25
N PHE A 93 2.21 3.75 0.17
CA PHE A 93 3.56 3.35 -0.28
C PHE A 93 4.16 4.40 -1.21
N ASP A 94 5.41 4.22 -1.63
CA ASP A 94 5.96 5.05 -2.70
C ASP A 94 5.12 4.93 -3.98
N GLY A 95 4.85 6.08 -4.60
CA GLY A 95 3.92 6.23 -5.71
C GLY A 95 4.62 6.64 -7.00
N GLY A 96 3.88 7.31 -7.89
CA GLY A 96 4.42 7.74 -9.17
C GLY A 96 4.99 6.58 -9.98
N ASN A 97 6.17 6.77 -10.56
CA ASN A 97 6.86 5.77 -11.37
C ASN A 97 7.38 4.56 -10.55
N SER A 98 7.18 4.56 -9.23
CA SER A 98 7.45 3.42 -8.35
C SER A 98 6.24 2.54 -8.12
N ALA A 99 5.02 3.05 -8.35
CA ALA A 99 3.79 2.31 -8.10
C ALA A 99 3.73 1.08 -9.01
N THR A 100 4.10 -0.07 -8.45
CA THR A 100 4.29 -1.32 -9.19
C THR A 100 3.63 -2.45 -8.43
N MET A 101 2.76 -3.20 -9.11
CA MET A 101 2.15 -4.42 -8.58
C MET A 101 2.38 -5.58 -9.55
N VAL A 102 2.91 -6.68 -9.00
CA VAL A 102 3.15 -7.91 -9.75
C VAL A 102 2.32 -9.03 -9.15
N TYR A 103 1.64 -9.77 -10.01
CA TYR A 103 0.85 -10.94 -9.64
C TYR A 103 1.09 -12.07 -10.66
N ASN A 104 1.48 -13.25 -10.17
CA ASN A 104 1.79 -14.44 -11.00
C ASN A 104 2.66 -14.11 -12.22
N ASP A 105 3.84 -13.53 -11.99
CA ASP A 105 4.82 -13.12 -13.01
C ASP A 105 4.33 -12.05 -14.01
N GLY A 106 3.15 -11.48 -13.79
CA GLY A 106 2.54 -10.44 -14.62
C GLY A 106 2.43 -9.09 -13.89
N TYR A 107 2.55 -8.01 -14.66
CA TYR A 107 2.28 -6.66 -14.20
C TYR A 107 0.77 -6.43 -14.15
N TYR A 108 0.27 -5.88 -13.03
CA TYR A 108 -1.16 -5.60 -12.87
C TYR A 108 -1.54 -4.19 -13.34
N GLN A 109 -0.57 -3.28 -13.42
CA GLN A 109 -0.72 -1.97 -14.06
C GLN A 109 -0.19 -1.98 -15.50
N ASN A 110 -0.67 -1.05 -16.32
CA ASN A 110 0.00 -0.71 -17.56
C ASN A 110 1.31 -0.01 -17.23
N ARG A 111 2.40 -0.47 -17.84
CA ARG A 111 3.68 0.22 -17.72
C ARG A 111 3.54 1.61 -18.33
N THR A 112 3.69 2.65 -17.52
CA THR A 112 3.58 4.01 -18.02
C THR A 112 4.86 4.42 -18.76
N ARG A 113 4.78 4.35 -20.10
CA ARG A 113 5.54 5.13 -21.11
C ARG A 113 7.08 5.14 -21.00
N ASP A 114 7.72 4.04 -20.61
CA ASP A 114 9.20 3.83 -20.57
C ASP A 114 9.92 4.20 -19.25
N ASN A 115 9.25 4.36 -18.11
CA ASN A 115 9.95 4.68 -16.85
C ASN A 115 9.32 4.06 -15.59
N GLU A 116 9.41 2.75 -15.42
CA GLU A 116 9.42 2.16 -14.07
C GLU A 116 10.78 2.42 -13.44
N ARG A 117 10.78 3.08 -12.28
CA ARG A 117 12.00 3.36 -11.51
C ARG A 117 12.55 2.03 -10.98
N ALA A 118 13.88 1.89 -10.94
CA ALA A 118 14.51 0.82 -10.16
C ALA A 118 14.12 0.95 -8.68
N GLN A 119 13.43 -0.06 -8.15
CA GLN A 119 12.99 -0.12 -6.76
C GLN A 119 14.08 -0.76 -5.88
N SER A 120 14.30 -0.21 -4.69
CA SER A 120 15.26 -0.73 -3.72
C SER A 120 14.70 -1.85 -2.86
N ASP A 121 13.39 -1.85 -2.64
CA ASP A 121 12.67 -2.76 -1.76
C ASP A 121 11.29 -3.11 -2.34
N MET A 122 10.70 -4.18 -1.81
CA MET A 122 9.36 -4.61 -2.14
C MET A 122 8.74 -5.37 -0.94
N LEU A 123 7.42 -5.30 -0.86
CA LEU A 123 6.64 -6.21 -0.03
C LEU A 123 6.01 -7.25 -0.96
N TYR A 124 6.23 -8.53 -0.68
CA TYR A 124 5.68 -9.62 -1.48
C TYR A 124 5.14 -10.72 -0.58
N PHE A 125 4.14 -11.42 -1.10
CA PHE A 125 3.59 -12.63 -0.51
C PHE A 125 4.01 -13.81 -1.38
N ALA A 126 4.62 -14.81 -0.78
CA ALA A 126 5.02 -16.03 -1.46
C ALA A 126 4.57 -17.24 -0.63
N THR A 127 4.26 -18.31 -1.33
CA THR A 127 3.92 -19.59 -0.71
C THR A 127 4.59 -20.72 -1.47
N LEU A 128 5.02 -21.74 -0.73
CA LEU A 128 5.45 -23.02 -1.32
C LEU A 128 4.26 -23.96 -1.55
N VAL A 129 3.06 -23.54 -1.17
CA VAL A 129 1.83 -24.31 -1.38
C VAL A 129 1.48 -24.28 -2.87
N ASP A 130 1.30 -25.46 -3.44
CA ASP A 130 0.92 -25.64 -4.84
C ASP A 130 -0.36 -24.83 -5.17
N PRO A 131 -0.32 -23.92 -6.17
CA PRO A 131 -1.50 -23.21 -6.68
C PRO A 131 -2.72 -24.10 -6.93
N ALA A 132 -2.52 -25.32 -7.42
CA ALA A 132 -3.61 -26.26 -7.69
C ALA A 132 -4.35 -26.71 -6.41
N SER A 133 -3.78 -26.49 -5.23
CA SER A 133 -4.35 -26.92 -3.95
C SER A 133 -5.21 -25.86 -3.24
N TRP A 134 -5.17 -24.59 -3.67
CA TRP A 134 -5.89 -23.48 -2.99
C TRP A 134 -6.79 -22.64 -3.89
N GLN A 135 -6.78 -22.83 -5.21
CA GLN A 135 -7.85 -22.31 -6.08
C GLN A 135 -9.16 -23.05 -5.76
N LYS A 136 -10.02 -22.42 -4.95
CA LYS A 136 -11.43 -22.81 -4.80
C LYS A 136 -12.27 -22.11 -5.85
#